data_AF-W7TLQ0-F1
#
_entry.id   AF-W7TLQ0-F1
#
_cell.length_a   1.000
_cell.length_b   1.000
_cell.length_c   1.000
_cell.angle_alpha   90.00
_cell.angle_beta   90.00
_cell.angle_gamma   90.00
#
_symmetry.space_group_name_H-M   'P 1'
#
loop_
_entity.id
_entity.type
_entity.pdbx_description
1 polymer ?
#
loop_
_entity_poly.entity_id
_entity_poly.type
_entity_poly.pdbx_seq_one_letter_code
_entity_poly.pdbx_strand_id
1 'polypeptide(L)'
;MAYADYHDLMDLTETLFSEMVKEITGGYVIKYHPEGPGGSELTIDFSPPWKRIPMVEGLEEKLKVKLPPLDTEAAREVLEGLCQKHDVACSAPRTVPRLLDKLVGEFLEEDIISPAFITEHPEIMSPLAKSHRTKPGLTER
;
A
#
# COMPACT_ATOMS: atom_id res chain seq x y z
N MET A 1 -12.98 -4.75 16.22
CA MET A 1 -12.55 -5.10 17.59
C MET A 1 -12.70 -3.84 18.44
N ALA A 2 -13.61 -3.83 19.43
CA ALA A 2 -13.78 -2.62 20.25
C ALA A 2 -12.49 -2.35 21.06
N TYR A 3 -12.15 -1.08 21.25
CA TYR A 3 -10.93 -0.60 21.93
C TYR A 3 -9.59 -0.84 21.23
N ALA A 4 -9.58 -1.44 20.03
CA ALA A 4 -8.38 -1.60 19.23
C ALA A 4 -8.16 -0.43 18.27
N ASP A 5 -6.90 -0.14 17.94
CA ASP A 5 -6.50 0.73 16.83
C ASP A 5 -5.85 -0.07 15.68
N TYR A 6 -5.45 0.60 14.60
CA TYR A 6 -4.88 -0.08 13.43
C TYR A 6 -3.52 -0.76 13.70
N HIS A 7 -2.77 -0.33 14.74
CA HIS A 7 -1.53 -1.01 15.12
C HIS A 7 -1.84 -2.38 15.73
N ASP A 8 -2.85 -2.46 16.59
CA ASP A 8 -3.32 -3.75 17.13
C ASP A 8 -3.76 -4.68 16.00
N LEU A 9 -4.39 -4.14 14.96
CA LEU A 9 -4.83 -4.92 13.80
C LEU A 9 -3.66 -5.37 12.91
N MET A 10 -2.59 -4.58 12.78
CA MET A 10 -1.37 -4.99 12.08
C MET A 10 -0.71 -6.16 12.82
N ASP A 11 -0.54 -6.07 14.14
CA ASP A 11 0.07 -7.13 14.95
C ASP A 11 -0.77 -8.42 14.92
N LEU A 12 -2.10 -8.27 14.97
CA LEU A 12 -3.03 -9.39 14.81
C LEU A 12 -2.92 -10.03 13.42
N THR A 13 -2.81 -9.22 12.37
CA THR A 13 -2.69 -9.69 10.98
C THR A 13 -1.39 -10.45 10.78
N GLU A 14 -0.26 -9.90 11.22
CA GLU A 14 1.04 -10.57 11.18
C GLU A 14 0.99 -11.93 11.88
N THR A 15 0.44 -11.97 13.10
CA THR A 15 0.32 -13.20 13.89
C THR A 15 -0.56 -14.24 13.19
N LEU A 16 -1.76 -13.82 12.75
CA LEU A 16 -2.72 -14.73 12.13
C LEU A 16 -2.17 -15.36 10.86
N PHE A 17 -1.63 -14.56 9.95
CA PHE A 17 -1.21 -15.04 8.64
C PHE A 17 0.14 -15.78 8.71
N SER A 18 1.10 -15.29 9.49
CA SER A 18 2.40 -15.98 9.62
C SER A 18 2.25 -17.37 10.24
N GLU A 19 1.48 -17.51 11.33
CA GLU A 19 1.24 -18.82 11.94
C GLU A 19 0.34 -19.70 11.07
N MET A 20 -0.63 -19.15 10.33
CA MET A 20 -1.43 -19.94 9.39
C MET A 20 -0.57 -20.55 8.28
N VAL A 21 0.35 -19.77 7.71
CA VAL A 21 1.28 -20.26 6.68
C VAL A 21 2.18 -21.36 7.25
N LYS A 22 2.71 -21.15 8.46
CA LYS A 22 3.54 -22.15 9.14
C LYS A 22 2.80 -23.43 9.48
N GLU A 23 1.56 -23.34 9.94
CA GLU A 23 0.75 -24.51 10.27
C GLU A 23 0.46 -25.36 9.02
N ILE A 24 0.17 -24.72 7.89
CA ILE A 24 -0.18 -25.42 6.64
C ILE A 24 1.07 -25.96 5.93
N THR A 25 2.16 -25.21 5.92
CA THR A 25 3.34 -25.49 5.06
C THR A 25 4.57 -25.98 5.83
N GLY A 26 4.57 -25.90 7.16
CA GLY A 26 5.67 -26.28 8.04
C GLY A 26 6.72 -25.18 8.26
N GLY A 27 6.58 -24.00 7.65
CA GLY A 27 7.49 -22.87 7.82
C GLY A 27 6.90 -21.54 7.35
N TYR A 28 7.63 -20.44 7.51
CA TYR A 28 7.16 -19.11 7.09
C TYR A 28 7.50 -18.77 5.64
N VAL A 29 8.38 -19.54 5.00
CA VAL A 29 8.85 -19.28 3.64
C VAL A 29 8.19 -20.25 2.68
N ILE A 30 7.50 -19.72 1.67
CA ILE A 30 6.82 -20.51 0.65
C ILE A 30 7.34 -20.18 -0.75
N LYS A 31 7.10 -21.11 -1.67
CA LYS A 31 7.36 -20.95 -3.10
C LYS A 31 6.05 -20.66 -3.82
N TYR A 32 6.04 -19.65 -4.68
CA TYR A 32 4.88 -19.23 -5.46
C TYR A 32 5.24 -19.09 -6.94
N HIS A 33 4.35 -19.51 -7.82
CA HIS A 33 4.56 -19.46 -9.28
C HIS A 33 3.49 -18.57 -9.92
N PRO A 34 3.75 -17.25 -10.09
CA PRO A 34 2.75 -16.29 -10.59
C PRO A 34 2.28 -16.62 -12.02
N GLU A 35 3.16 -17.20 -12.84
CA GLU A 35 2.89 -17.56 -14.24
C GLU A 35 2.41 -19.02 -14.39
N GLY A 36 2.09 -19.69 -13.28
CA GLY A 36 1.68 -21.09 -13.23
C GLY A 36 2.85 -22.08 -13.12
N PRO A 37 2.57 -23.40 -13.09
CA PRO A 37 3.53 -24.43 -12.65
C PRO A 37 4.82 -24.56 -13.48
N GLY A 38 4.86 -24.01 -14.69
CA GLY A 38 6.04 -24.03 -15.57
C GLY A 38 6.77 -22.70 -15.65
N GLY A 39 6.31 -21.68 -14.92
CA GLY A 39 6.87 -20.34 -14.93
C GLY A 39 7.95 -20.13 -13.87
N SER A 40 8.31 -18.86 -13.68
CA SER A 40 9.26 -18.45 -12.65
C SER A 40 8.76 -18.77 -11.23
N GLU A 41 9.67 -19.21 -10.36
CA GLU A 41 9.40 -19.45 -8.94
C GLU A 41 9.84 -18.24 -8.13
N LEU A 42 8.94 -17.70 -7.32
CA LEU A 42 9.19 -16.65 -6.34
C LEU A 42 9.24 -17.26 -4.94
N THR A 43 10.12 -16.71 -4.11
CA THR A 43 10.17 -17.02 -2.67
C THR A 43 9.46 -15.91 -1.92
N ILE A 44 8.46 -16.27 -1.11
CA ILE A 44 7.68 -15.33 -0.28
C ILE A 44 7.95 -15.68 1.18
N ASP A 45 8.41 -14.70 1.95
CA ASP A 45 8.71 -14.87 3.38
C ASP A 45 7.64 -14.17 4.23
N PHE A 46 6.88 -14.96 4.99
CA PHE A 46 5.84 -14.48 5.91
C PHE A 46 6.34 -14.20 7.32
N SER A 47 7.65 -14.26 7.57
CA SER A 47 8.24 -14.00 8.90
C SER A 47 7.94 -12.57 9.37
N PRO A 48 7.29 -12.39 10.54
CA PRO A 48 7.07 -11.06 11.10
C PRO A 48 8.36 -10.48 11.74
N PRO A 49 8.47 -9.15 11.90
CA PRO A 49 7.50 -8.11 11.52
C PRO A 49 7.57 -7.76 10.03
N TRP A 50 6.43 -7.44 9.44
CA TRP A 50 6.34 -7.08 8.02
C TRP A 50 6.72 -5.62 7.79
N LYS A 51 7.19 -5.32 6.57
CA LYS A 51 7.58 -3.96 6.19
C LYS A 51 6.35 -3.04 6.24
N ARG A 52 6.51 -1.84 6.80
CA ARG A 52 5.47 -0.79 6.84
C ARG A 52 5.90 0.36 5.95
N ILE A 53 5.04 0.76 5.03
CA ILE A 53 5.32 1.75 3.99
C ILE A 53 4.25 2.83 4.08
N PRO A 54 4.56 4.05 4.52
CA PRO A 54 3.61 5.16 4.44
C PRO A 54 3.29 5.44 2.96
N MET A 55 2.00 5.48 2.60
CA MET A 55 1.57 5.57 1.19
C MET A 55 2.16 6.79 0.47
N VAL A 56 2.01 7.97 1.07
CA VAL A 56 2.45 9.23 0.45
C VAL A 56 3.97 9.31 0.42
N GLU A 57 4.63 9.05 1.56
CA GLU A 57 6.09 9.15 1.67
C GLU A 57 6.78 8.12 0.76
N GLY A 58 6.30 6.87 0.74
CA GLY A 58 6.81 5.83 -0.14
C GLY A 58 6.68 6.19 -1.61
N LEU A 59 5.56 6.81 -2.01
CA LEU A 59 5.37 7.27 -3.38
C LEU A 59 6.27 8.46 -3.72
N GLU A 60 6.45 9.42 -2.81
CA GLU A 60 7.40 10.53 -2.97
C GLU A 60 8.84 10.02 -3.18
N GLU A 61 9.26 9.01 -2.41
CA GLU A 61 10.58 8.38 -2.52
C GLU A 61 10.79 7.68 -3.86
N LYS A 62 9.79 6.90 -4.31
CA LYS A 62 9.84 6.17 -5.58
C LYS A 62 9.88 7.09 -6.79
N LEU A 63 9.03 8.12 -6.78
CA LEU A 63 8.93 9.09 -7.87
C LEU A 63 9.99 10.19 -7.80
N LYS A 64 10.66 10.35 -6.65
CA LYS A 64 11.59 11.44 -6.36
C LYS A 64 10.95 12.82 -6.53
N VAL A 65 9.69 12.94 -6.13
CA VAL A 65 8.87 14.15 -6.25
C VAL A 65 8.11 14.38 -4.95
N LYS A 66 8.08 15.63 -4.48
CA LYS A 66 7.26 16.06 -3.34
C LYS A 66 5.82 16.26 -3.82
N LEU A 67 4.85 15.61 -3.20
CA LEU A 67 3.44 15.80 -3.50
C LEU A 67 2.88 17.04 -2.78
N PRO A 68 2.04 17.85 -3.44
CA PRO A 68 1.34 18.96 -2.79
C PRO A 68 0.25 18.45 -1.84
N PRO A 69 -0.36 19.34 -1.03
CA PRO A 69 -1.55 19.00 -0.24
C PRO A 69 -2.66 18.40 -1.10
N LEU A 70 -3.10 17.19 -0.75
CA LEU A 70 -3.95 16.33 -1.58
C LEU A 70 -5.42 16.78 -1.68
N ASP A 71 -5.81 17.77 -0.88
CA ASP A 71 -7.13 18.40 -0.88
C ASP A 71 -7.25 19.57 -1.89
N THR A 72 -6.18 19.85 -2.65
CA THR A 72 -6.13 20.96 -3.61
C THR A 72 -6.31 20.51 -5.06
N GLU A 73 -6.83 21.40 -5.90
CA GLU A 73 -6.92 21.17 -7.35
C GLU A 73 -5.52 21.00 -7.99
N ALA A 74 -4.52 21.70 -7.44
CA ALA A 74 -3.12 21.55 -7.85
C ALA A 74 -2.61 20.11 -7.67
N ALA A 75 -3.07 19.38 -6.64
CA ALA A 75 -2.71 17.98 -6.47
C ALA A 75 -3.25 17.10 -7.61
N ARG A 76 -4.48 17.37 -8.09
CA ARG A 76 -5.04 16.65 -9.22
C ARG A 76 -4.19 16.83 -10.47
N GLU A 77 -3.79 18.06 -10.78
CA GLU A 77 -2.94 18.36 -11.94
C GLU A 77 -1.56 17.72 -11.84
N VAL A 78 -0.92 17.77 -10.66
CA VAL A 78 0.39 17.14 -10.43
C VAL A 78 0.30 15.63 -10.58
N LEU A 79 -0.70 14.98 -9.97
CA LEU A 79 -0.88 13.53 -10.05
C LEU A 79 -1.24 13.08 -11.47
N GLU A 80 -2.07 13.84 -12.17
CA GLU A 80 -2.41 13.58 -13.57
C GLU A 80 -1.16 13.71 -14.48
N GLY A 81 -0.33 14.72 -14.25
CA GLY A 81 0.94 14.89 -14.93
C GLY A 81 1.93 13.75 -14.65
N LEU A 82 1.98 13.25 -13.41
CA LEU A 82 2.78 12.09 -13.04
C LEU A 82 2.28 10.82 -13.74
N CYS A 83 0.96 10.57 -13.75
CA CYS A 83 0.39 9.45 -14.49
C CYS A 83 0.77 9.51 -15.98
N GLN A 84 0.65 10.68 -16.62
CA GLN A 84 1.02 10.84 -18.04
C GLN A 84 2.52 10.64 -18.28
N LYS A 85 3.38 11.19 -17.42
CA LYS A 85 4.83 11.07 -17.53
C LYS A 85 5.30 9.62 -17.44
N HIS A 86 4.60 8.81 -16.65
CA HIS A 86 4.95 7.43 -16.36
C HIS A 86 4.08 6.40 -17.09
N ASP A 87 3.26 6.84 -18.06
CA ASP A 87 2.34 5.99 -18.82
C ASP A 87 1.35 5.18 -17.96
N VAL A 88 0.97 5.72 -16.80
CA VAL A 88 0.01 5.09 -15.88
C VAL A 88 -1.40 5.45 -16.31
N ALA A 89 -2.17 4.46 -16.73
CA ALA A 89 -3.52 4.65 -17.23
C ALA A 89 -4.54 4.91 -16.09
N CYS A 90 -5.17 6.08 -16.10
CA CYS A 90 -6.33 6.38 -15.25
C CYS A 90 -7.53 6.83 -16.10
N SER A 91 -8.59 6.02 -16.11
CA SER A 91 -9.86 6.33 -16.76
C SER A 91 -10.65 7.40 -15.99
N ALA A 92 -11.48 8.17 -16.70
CA ALA A 92 -12.34 9.18 -16.09
C ALA A 92 -13.38 8.54 -15.14
N PRO A 93 -13.72 9.20 -14.02
CA PRO A 93 -13.23 10.52 -13.58
C PRO A 93 -11.81 10.44 -12.98
N ARG A 94 -10.95 11.42 -13.31
CA ARG A 94 -9.56 11.50 -12.82
C ARG A 94 -9.50 12.28 -11.50
N THR A 95 -10.10 11.71 -10.45
CA THR A 95 -10.08 12.29 -9.11
C THR A 95 -8.74 12.05 -8.42
N VAL A 96 -8.36 12.89 -7.45
CA VAL A 96 -7.13 12.70 -6.65
C VAL A 96 -7.03 11.27 -6.07
N PRO A 97 -8.07 10.70 -5.44
CA PRO A 97 -8.04 9.31 -4.97
C PRO A 97 -7.72 8.29 -6.04
N ARG A 98 -8.33 8.42 -7.23
CA ARG A 98 -8.14 7.45 -8.32
C ARG A 98 -6.76 7.57 -8.97
N LEU A 99 -6.24 8.78 -9.08
CA LEU A 99 -4.90 9.00 -9.59
C LEU A 99 -3.84 8.47 -8.61
N LEU A 100 -4.02 8.74 -7.30
CA LEU A 100 -3.10 8.25 -6.28
C LEU A 100 -3.12 6.71 -6.20
N ASP A 101 -4.30 6.10 -6.22
CA ASP A 101 -4.48 4.63 -6.29
C ASP A 101 -3.70 4.02 -7.46
N LYS A 102 -3.79 4.62 -8.65
CA LYS A 102 -3.06 4.13 -9.83
C LYS A 102 -1.55 4.25 -9.71
N LEU A 103 -1.06 5.36 -9.16
CA LEU A 103 0.38 5.55 -8.92
C LEU A 103 0.90 4.61 -7.83
N VAL A 104 0.11 4.36 -6.78
CA VAL A 104 0.47 3.38 -5.74
C VAL A 104 0.57 1.98 -6.31
N GLY A 105 -0.42 1.55 -7.11
CA GLY A 105 -0.39 0.24 -7.77
C GLY A 105 0.89 0.05 -8.59
N GLU A 106 1.22 1.03 -9.43
CA GLU A 106 2.39 0.95 -10.30
C GLU A 106 3.74 1.03 -9.55
N PHE A 107 3.85 1.91 -8.55
CA PHE A 107 5.16 2.27 -7.97
C PHE A 107 5.42 1.67 -6.59
N LEU A 108 4.38 1.22 -5.89
CA LEU A 108 4.51 0.59 -4.58
C LEU A 108 4.13 -0.88 -4.62
N GLU A 109 2.96 -1.22 -5.16
CA GLU A 109 2.44 -2.60 -5.08
C GLU A 109 3.27 -3.59 -5.90
N GLU A 110 3.73 -3.20 -7.09
CA GLU A 110 4.58 -4.04 -7.96
C GLU A 110 5.90 -4.49 -7.29
N ASP A 111 6.41 -3.72 -6.33
CA ASP A 111 7.67 -4.04 -5.63
C ASP A 111 7.48 -4.92 -4.38
N ILE A 112 6.22 -5.23 -3.99
CA ILE A 112 5.89 -5.95 -2.76
C ILE A 112 5.73 -7.44 -3.06
N ILE A 113 6.82 -8.21 -2.91
CA ILE A 113 6.81 -9.67 -3.08
C ILE A 113 6.45 -10.41 -1.79
N SER A 114 7.01 -9.99 -0.67
CA SER A 114 6.67 -10.51 0.66
C SER A 114 5.66 -9.59 1.35
N PRO A 115 4.88 -10.09 2.32
CA PRO A 115 3.86 -9.29 2.99
C PRO A 115 4.41 -7.95 3.50
N ALA A 116 3.68 -6.89 3.22
CA ALA A 116 3.96 -5.55 3.68
C ALA A 116 2.65 -4.80 3.92
N PHE A 117 2.69 -3.82 4.81
CA PHE A 117 1.59 -2.89 5.03
C PHE A 117 1.89 -1.58 4.30
N ILE A 118 1.01 -1.21 3.36
CA ILE A 118 0.89 0.19 2.95
C ILE A 118 -0.01 0.87 3.97
N THR A 119 0.47 1.95 4.58
CA THR A 119 -0.14 2.57 5.77
C THR A 119 -0.34 4.07 5.57
N GLU A 120 -1.08 4.69 6.49
CA GLU A 120 -1.23 6.15 6.58
C GLU A 120 -1.85 6.76 5.33
N HIS A 121 -2.92 6.13 4.84
CA HIS A 121 -3.62 6.56 3.65
C HIS A 121 -4.20 7.98 3.82
N PRO A 122 -4.22 8.81 2.77
CA PRO A 122 -4.90 10.11 2.81
C PRO A 122 -6.39 10.02 3.16
N GLU A 123 -6.90 10.99 3.90
CA GLU A 123 -8.33 11.10 4.27
C GLU A 123 -9.24 11.13 3.05
N ILE A 124 -8.83 11.81 1.99
CA ILE A 124 -9.59 11.91 0.74
C ILE A 124 -9.85 10.55 0.06
N MET A 125 -9.04 9.53 0.38
CA MET A 125 -9.19 8.15 -0.11
C MET A 125 -9.91 7.23 0.89
N SER A 126 -10.12 7.70 2.11
CA SER A 126 -10.48 6.85 3.26
C SER A 126 -11.64 7.47 4.04
N PRO A 127 -12.83 7.62 3.42
CA PRO A 127 -13.95 8.38 3.99
C PRO A 127 -14.54 7.80 5.28
N LEU A 128 -14.17 6.56 5.62
CA LEU A 128 -14.62 5.85 6.82
C LEU A 128 -13.48 5.61 7.83
N ALA A 129 -12.22 5.87 7.44
CA ALA A 129 -11.10 5.70 8.35
C ALA A 129 -10.98 6.93 9.24
N LYS A 130 -10.55 6.70 10.49
CA LYS A 130 -10.34 7.79 11.44
C LYS A 130 -9.08 8.58 11.05
N SER A 131 -9.14 9.90 11.20
CA SER A 131 -7.98 10.78 11.05
C SER A 131 -6.79 10.30 11.87
N HIS A 132 -5.60 10.43 11.30
CA HIS A 132 -4.35 10.07 11.95
C HIS A 132 -4.10 10.95 13.18
N ARG A 133 -3.72 10.33 14.31
CA ARG A 133 -3.53 11.05 15.59
C ARG A 133 -2.51 12.19 15.56
N THR A 134 -1.51 12.11 14.67
CA THR A 134 -0.37 13.06 14.61
C THR A 134 -0.07 13.62 13.22
N LYS A 135 -0.69 13.11 12.14
CA LYS A 135 -0.36 13.47 10.75
C LYS A 135 -1.61 14.03 10.06
N PRO A 136 -1.81 15.37 10.06
CA PRO A 136 -3.00 15.98 9.47
C PRO A 136 -3.21 15.57 7.99
N GLY A 137 -4.45 15.30 7.61
CA GLY A 137 -4.83 14.89 6.25
C GLY A 137 -4.61 13.41 5.92
N LEU A 138 -4.04 12.62 6.84
CA LEU A 138 -3.88 11.18 6.73
C LEU A 138 -4.83 10.45 7.70
N THR A 139 -4.93 9.12 7.55
CA THR A 139 -5.79 8.25 8.36
C THR A 139 -4.99 7.10 8.98
N GLU A 140 -5.54 6.53 10.05
CA GLU A 140 -5.03 5.28 10.64
C GLU A 140 -5.60 4.08 9.86
N ARG A 141 -5.07 3.88 8.64
CA ARG A 141 -5.47 2.84 7.69
C ARG A 141 -4.26 2.14 7.09
#